data_AF-A0A9W4S6F5-F1
#
_entry.id   AF-A0A9W4S6F5-F1
#
_cell.length_a   1.000
_cell.length_b   1.000
_cell.length_c   1.000
_cell.angle_alpha   90.00
_cell.angle_beta   90.00
_cell.angle_gamma   90.00
#
_symmetry.space_group_name_H-M   'P 1'
#
loop_
_entity.id
_entity.type
_entity.pdbx_description
1 polymer ?
#
loop_
_entity_poly.entity_id
_entity_poly.type
_entity_poly.pdbx_seq_one_letter_code
_entity_poly.pdbx_strand_id
1 'polypeptide(L)'
;MDGFNEYRTIRVAKVLSDFRTLQYYIAAAPTDPPNMEDYYTEGWAALRQCSLDGQHVLNCAADTSVPQASGGPLEQEKAELKQSVAVAHRSRHARIKY
;
A
#
# COMPACT_ATOMS: atom_id res chain seq x y z
N MET A 1 -24.98 -5.01 18.21
CA MET A 1 -23.68 -4.78 17.56
C MET A 1 -22.61 -5.28 18.50
N ASP A 2 -21.71 -6.17 18.06
CA ASP A 2 -20.82 -6.97 18.91
C ASP A 2 -19.54 -6.24 19.39
N GLY A 3 -19.42 -4.94 19.13
CA GLY A 3 -18.26 -4.12 19.51
C GLY A 3 -16.96 -4.42 18.73
N PHE A 4 -16.81 -5.63 18.19
CA PHE A 4 -15.67 -6.03 17.37
C PHE A 4 -15.58 -5.29 16.04
N ASN A 5 -16.71 -4.82 15.51
CA ASN A 5 -16.73 -4.06 14.25
C ASN A 5 -16.00 -2.72 14.40
N GLU A 6 -16.15 -2.02 15.53
CA GLU A 6 -15.48 -0.74 15.78
C GLU A 6 -13.96 -0.91 15.90
N TYR A 7 -13.50 -1.93 16.63
CA TYR A 7 -12.06 -2.26 16.69
C TYR A 7 -11.47 -2.62 15.33
N ARG A 8 -12.24 -3.33 14.48
CA ARG A 8 -11.83 -3.65 13.10
C ARG A 8 -11.71 -2.39 12.25
N THR A 9 -12.69 -1.49 12.34
CA THR A 9 -12.67 -0.19 11.66
C THR A 9 -11.46 0.64 12.06
N ILE A 10 -11.17 0.76 13.36
CA ILE A 10 -9.99 1.48 13.87
C ILE A 10 -8.69 0.87 13.33
N ARG A 11 -8.59 -0.47 13.32
CA ARG A 11 -7.40 -1.16 12.80
C ARG A 11 -7.21 -0.94 11.30
N VAL A 12 -8.28 -1.00 10.52
CA VAL A 12 -8.23 -0.73 9.07
C VAL A 12 -7.86 0.73 8.81
N ALA A 13 -8.46 1.68 9.53
CA ALA A 13 -8.13 3.10 9.41
C ALA A 13 -6.63 3.35 9.69
N LYS A 14 -6.08 2.71 10.72
CA LYS A 14 -4.64 2.79 11.03
C LYS A 14 -3.77 2.23 9.90
N VAL A 15 -4.09 1.04 9.39
CA VAL A 15 -3.35 0.44 8.27
C VAL A 15 -3.40 1.32 7.02
N LEU A 16 -4.55 1.92 6.70
CA LEU A 16 -4.69 2.83 5.57
C LEU A 16 -3.90 4.12 5.76
N SER A 17 -3.89 4.67 6.98
CA SER A 17 -3.08 5.84 7.33
C SER A 17 -1.58 5.54 7.17
N ASP A 18 -1.10 4.42 7.69
CA ASP A 18 0.29 3.98 7.55
C ASP A 18 0.66 3.77 6.08
N PHE A 19 -0.25 3.20 5.29
CA PHE A 19 -0.05 3.00 3.86
C PHE A 19 0.02 4.32 3.07
N ARG A 20 -0.80 5.31 3.43
CA ARG A 20 -0.73 6.65 2.83
C ARG A 20 0.59 7.37 3.15
N THR A 21 1.09 7.21 4.36
CA THR A 21 2.41 7.70 4.76
C THR A 21 3.52 7.04 3.92
N LEU A 22 3.45 5.73 3.72
CA LEU A 22 4.40 5.01 2.87
C LEU A 22 4.34 5.47 1.41
N GLN A 23 3.14 5.66 0.86
CA GLN A 23 2.96 6.22 -0.49
C GLN A 23 3.69 7.56 -0.65
N TYR A 24 3.53 8.46 0.33
CA TYR A 24 4.19 9.77 0.31
C TYR A 24 5.71 9.63 0.28
N TYR A 25 6.29 8.79 1.15
CA TYR A 25 7.75 8.62 1.20
C TYR A 25 8.33 7.92 -0.04
N ILE A 26 7.61 6.95 -0.62
CA ILE A 26 8.02 6.30 -1.86
C ILE A 26 8.02 7.32 -3.02
N ALA A 27 6.96 8.12 -3.15
CA ALA A 27 6.85 9.13 -4.21
C ALA A 27 7.88 10.27 -4.05
N ALA A 28 8.30 10.58 -2.82
CA ALA A 28 9.29 11.60 -2.52
C ALA A 28 10.74 11.06 -2.49
N ALA A 29 10.95 9.77 -2.73
CA ALA A 29 12.28 9.17 -2.66
C ALA A 29 13.21 9.79 -3.72
N PRO A 30 14.42 10.25 -3.33
CA PRO A 30 15.34 10.86 -4.27
C PRO A 30 15.93 9.79 -5.21
N THR A 31 15.76 9.97 -6.51
CA THR A 31 16.32 9.09 -7.54
C THR A 31 17.61 9.63 -8.15
N ASP A 32 17.82 10.94 -8.04
CA ASP A 32 18.91 11.65 -8.69
C ASP A 32 19.74 12.43 -7.65
N PRO A 33 21.08 12.31 -7.72
CA PRO A 33 21.97 13.06 -6.86
C PRO A 33 22.02 14.55 -7.25
N PRO A 34 22.35 15.44 -6.30
CA PRO A 34 22.70 16.82 -6.60
C PRO A 34 23.95 16.95 -7.50
N ASN A 35 24.91 16.04 -7.38
CA ASN A 35 26.07 15.92 -8.26
C ASN A 35 25.95 14.66 -9.13
N MET A 36 25.94 14.83 -10.45
CA MET A 36 25.80 13.72 -11.41
C MET A 36 27.00 12.75 -11.40
N GLU A 37 28.17 13.14 -10.90
CA GLU A 37 29.30 12.22 -10.70
C GLU A 37 28.95 11.09 -9.72
N ASP A 38 28.05 11.36 -8.77
CA ASP A 38 27.61 10.38 -7.77
C ASP A 38 26.57 9.39 -8.33
N TYR A 39 26.08 9.59 -9.55
CA TYR A 39 24.94 8.85 -10.11
C TYR A 39 25.13 7.34 -10.07
N TYR A 40 26.35 6.86 -10.38
CA TYR A 40 26.68 5.43 -10.43
C TYR A 40 27.25 4.87 -9.11
N THR A 41 27.31 5.67 -8.05
CA THR A 41 27.70 5.15 -6.74
C THR A 41 26.66 4.15 -6.23
N GLU A 42 27.13 3.17 -5.44
CA GLU A 42 26.28 2.10 -4.91
C GLU A 42 25.08 2.64 -4.14
N GLY A 43 25.26 3.69 -3.32
CA GLY A 43 24.18 4.30 -2.54
C GLY A 43 23.07 4.87 -3.41
N TRP A 44 23.42 5.59 -4.49
CA TRP A 44 22.44 6.14 -5.42
C TRP A 44 21.79 5.08 -6.30
N ALA A 45 22.53 4.03 -6.68
CA ALA A 45 21.96 2.87 -7.36
C ALA A 45 20.93 2.14 -6.47
N ALA A 46 21.24 1.95 -5.19
CA ALA A 46 20.34 1.34 -4.22
C ALA A 46 19.07 2.18 -4.01
N LEU A 47 19.19 3.51 -3.86
CA LEU A 47 18.03 4.40 -3.72
C LEU A 47 17.06 4.33 -4.91
N ARG A 48 17.59 4.30 -6.14
CA ARG A 48 16.77 4.13 -7.34
C ARG A 48 16.07 2.78 -7.36
N GLN A 49 16.77 1.70 -7.01
CA GLN A 49 16.16 0.38 -6.93
C GLN A 49 15.03 0.34 -5.88
N CYS A 50 15.26 0.90 -4.69
CA CYS A 50 14.22 1.01 -3.66
C CYS A 50 13.01 1.81 -4.13
N SER A 51 13.21 2.88 -4.91
CA SER A 51 12.12 3.67 -5.49
C SER A 51 11.29 2.84 -6.48
N LEU A 52 11.93 2.06 -7.35
CA LEU A 52 11.27 1.15 -8.29
C LEU A 52 10.49 0.04 -7.56
N ASP A 53 11.10 -0.59 -6.55
CA ASP A 53 10.47 -1.64 -5.76
C ASP A 53 9.27 -1.08 -4.98
N GLY A 54 9.42 0.11 -4.41
CA GLY A 54 8.33 0.84 -3.75
C GLY A 54 7.16 1.10 -4.69
N GLN A 55 7.43 1.61 -5.90
CA GLN A 55 6.40 1.85 -6.91
C GLN A 55 5.69 0.55 -7.32
N HIS A 56 6.41 -0.58 -7.40
CA HIS A 56 5.82 -1.88 -7.69
C HIS A 56 4.81 -2.29 -6.60
N VAL A 57 5.17 -2.12 -5.31
CA VAL A 57 4.26 -2.38 -4.19
C VAL A 57 2.98 -1.54 -4.27
N LEU A 58 3.10 -0.25 -4.66
CA LEU A 58 1.96 0.63 -4.84
C LEU A 58 1.06 0.18 -6.00
N ASN A 59 1.65 -0.21 -7.13
CA ASN A 59 0.91 -0.68 -8.30
C ASN A 59 0.16 -1.99 -8.02
N CYS A 60 0.75 -2.91 -7.25
CA CYS A 60 0.06 -4.12 -6.79
C CYS A 60 -1.15 -3.82 -5.88
N ALA A 61 -1.14 -2.68 -5.20
CA ALA A 61 -2.21 -2.22 -4.32
C ALA A 61 -3.24 -1.33 -5.03
N ALA A 62 -3.00 -0.94 -6.30
CA ALA A 62 -3.79 0.07 -7.01
C ALA A 62 -5.22 -0.37 -7.34
N ASP A 63 -5.49 -1.68 -7.44
CA ASP A 63 -6.87 -2.18 -7.54
C ASP A 63 -7.52 -2.31 -6.16
N THR A 64 -8.10 -1.18 -5.73
CA THR A 64 -8.94 -1.07 -4.52
C THR A 64 -10.42 -1.12 -4.84
N SER A 65 -10.83 -1.49 -6.06
CA SER A 65 -12.24 -1.55 -6.41
C SER A 65 -12.98 -2.49 -5.46
N VAL A 66 -14.02 -1.96 -4.80
CA VAL A 66 -14.87 -2.78 -3.94
C VAL A 66 -16.03 -3.29 -4.78
N PRO A 67 -16.24 -4.61 -4.89
CA PRO A 67 -17.42 -5.15 -5.54
C PRO A 67 -18.69 -4.62 -4.86
N GLN A 68 -19.67 -4.18 -5.65
CA GLN A 68 -21.02 -3.92 -5.12
C GLN A 68 -21.58 -5.23 -4.56
N ALA A 69 -21.85 -5.24 -3.26
CA ALA A 69 -22.47 -6.38 -2.60
C ALA A 69 -23.95 -6.43 -3.00
N SER A 70 -24.46 -7.63 -3.30
CA SER A 70 -25.88 -7.84 -3.64
C SER A 70 -26.84 -7.66 -2.45
N GLY A 71 -26.33 -7.30 -1.26
CA GLY A 71 -27.10 -7.12 -0.03
C GLY A 71 -27.20 -5.64 0.38
N GLY A 72 -27.97 -5.38 1.43
CA GLY A 72 -28.11 -4.04 2.01
C GLY A 72 -26.81 -3.48 2.59
N PRO A 73 -26.85 -2.29 3.23
CA PRO A 73 -25.66 -1.53 3.64
C PRO A 73 -24.61 -2.32 4.43
N LEU A 74 -25.02 -3.27 5.27
CA LEU A 74 -24.13 -4.11 6.06
C LEU A 74 -23.29 -5.10 5.23
N GLU A 75 -23.86 -5.66 4.14
CA GLU A 75 -23.11 -6.55 3.26
C GLU A 75 -22.16 -5.76 2.35
N GLN A 76 -22.49 -4.49 2.06
CA GLN A 76 -21.59 -3.56 1.39
C GLN A 76 -20.39 -3.21 2.29
N GLU A 77 -20.62 -2.86 3.56
CA GLU A 77 -19.57 -2.56 4.54
C GLU A 77 -18.62 -3.77 4.75
N LYS A 78 -19.19 -4.98 4.76
CA LYS A 78 -18.42 -6.23 4.79
C LYS A 78 -17.60 -6.46 3.52
N ALA A 79 -18.11 -6.11 2.35
CA ALA A 79 -17.38 -6.21 1.08
C ALA A 79 -16.20 -5.22 1.04
N GLU A 80 -16.40 -4.00 1.53
CA GLU A 80 -15.36 -2.98 1.68
C GLU A 80 -14.24 -3.47 2.62
N LEU A 81 -14.61 -4.05 3.77
CA LEU A 81 -13.65 -4.60 4.73
C LEU A 81 -12.86 -5.77 4.14
N LYS A 82 -13.53 -6.69 3.42
CA LYS A 82 -12.88 -7.82 2.74
C LYS A 82 -11.91 -7.35 1.66
N GLN A 83 -12.28 -6.34 0.88
CA GLN A 83 -11.41 -5.80 -0.15
C GLN A 83 -10.19 -5.12 0.46
N SER A 84 -10.36 -4.35 1.53
CA SER A 84 -9.24 -3.73 2.27
C SER A 84 -8.23 -4.79 2.76
N VAL A 85 -8.73 -5.90 3.32
CA VAL A 85 -7.87 -7.03 3.75
C VAL A 85 -7.18 -7.71 2.56
N ALA A 86 -7.90 -7.92 1.45
CA ALA A 86 -7.34 -8.56 0.26
C ALA A 86 -6.24 -7.70 -0.40
N VAL A 87 -6.45 -6.38 -0.50
CA VAL A 87 -5.43 -5.43 -0.97
C VAL A 87 -4.19 -5.52 -0.08
N ALA A 88 -4.35 -5.43 1.24
CA ALA A 88 -3.24 -5.52 2.18
C ALA A 88 -2.48 -6.86 2.08
N HIS A 89 -3.17 -7.96 1.77
CA HIS A 89 -2.55 -9.27 1.58
C HIS A 89 -1.79 -9.38 0.25
N ARG A 90 -2.35 -8.84 -0.84
CA ARG A 90 -1.68 -8.77 -2.16
C ARG A 90 -0.37 -7.98 -2.07
N SER A 91 -0.37 -6.85 -1.37
CA SER A 91 0.84 -6.05 -1.12
C SER A 91 1.90 -6.82 -0.32
N ARG A 92 1.52 -7.76 0.56
CA ARG A 92 2.47 -8.61 1.29
C ARG A 92 3.04 -9.75 0.43
N HIS A 93 2.21 -10.42 -0.37
CA HIS A 93 2.64 -11.56 -1.19
C HIS A 93 3.54 -11.17 -2.36
N ALA A 94 3.36 -9.98 -2.94
CA ALA A 94 4.25 -9.46 -3.97
C ALA A 94 5.70 -9.33 -3.44
N ARG A 95 5.88 -9.05 -2.14
CA ARG A 95 7.18 -8.87 -1.48
C ARG A 95 7.96 -10.17 -1.24
N ILE A 96 7.36 -11.34 -1.45
CA ILE A 96 7.98 -12.66 -1.19
C ILE A 96 8.49 -13.31 -2.49
N LYS A 97 8.08 -12.79 -3.66
CA LYS A 97 8.37 -13.40 -4.96
C LYS A 97 9.55 -12.79 -5.73
N TYR A 98 10.26 -11.82 -5.14
CA TYR A 98 11.41 -11.16 -5.73
C TYR A 98 12.56 -11.14 -4.74
#